data_AF-A0A3L6DLE7-F1
#
_entry.id   AF-A0A3L6DLE7-F1
#
_cell.length_a   1.000
_cell.length_b   1.000
_cell.length_c   1.000
_cell.angle_alpha   90.00
_cell.angle_beta   90.00
_cell.angle_gamma   90.00
#
_symmetry.space_group_name_H-M   'P 1'
#
loop_
_entity.id
_entity.type
_entity.pdbx_description
1 polymer ?
#
loop_
_entity_poly.entity_id
_entity_poly.type
_entity_poly.pdbx_seq_one_letter_code
_entity_poly.pdbx_strand_id
1 'polypeptide(L)'
;MGLTEPNAKAHSQNPHISPLPKNRPSHPDLATPQQASNLAKTLRRSTMLIRRPLQTLTLPLLRRHFSAATVEAFVSPDQATDPLSPPYDYLPGHPRPDAKHNEVILAVPRASSGRHVAAKERKAGRVPAIVFEQENGQEGGNKRLISVRANQIRKLVDHLGRSFFLSRLFSLQVWSEHAGQGELIESVRVLPRKVHLHAGTDEPLNITFMRAPSSALLKIDVPLMFIGEDASPGLRKGAYFNTIKRTAKYLCPADIVPPYIEVDLSELDVGQKLLMRDLKVHPALKLLHSPDQPICNFTGSRSPE
;
A
#
# COMPACT_ATOMS: atom_id res chain seq x y z
N MET A 1 36.97 57.68 31.19
CA MET A 1 38.31 58.09 31.66
C MET A 1 38.60 57.25 32.89
N GLY A 2 39.64 56.44 33.02
CA GLY A 2 40.77 56.09 32.18
C GLY A 2 41.29 54.72 32.62
N LEU A 3 42.00 54.07 31.70
CA LEU A 3 42.66 52.77 31.81
C LEU A 3 43.78 52.78 32.87
N THR A 4 44.05 51.63 33.49
CA THR A 4 45.41 51.05 33.68
C THR A 4 45.35 49.70 34.40
N GLU A 5 45.67 48.62 33.69
CA GLU A 5 46.31 47.40 34.21
C GLU A 5 47.86 47.59 34.19
N PRO A 6 48.70 46.57 34.45
CA PRO A 6 48.84 45.70 35.63
C PRO A 6 50.29 45.74 36.18
N ASN A 7 50.60 45.04 37.29
CA ASN A 7 52.01 44.72 37.58
C ASN A 7 52.19 43.34 38.23
N ALA A 8 53.22 42.65 37.76
CA ALA A 8 53.59 41.27 38.01
C ALA A 8 54.72 41.14 39.04
N LYS A 9 54.81 39.98 39.70
CA LYS A 9 56.01 39.33 40.27
C LYS A 9 55.55 37.98 40.86
N ALA A 10 55.74 36.83 40.21
CA ALA A 10 56.96 36.06 39.96
C ALA A 10 57.68 35.56 41.24
N HIS A 11 57.52 34.27 41.55
CA HIS A 11 58.45 33.32 42.21
C HIS A 11 57.92 31.92 41.76
N SER A 12 58.58 31.07 40.97
CA SER A 12 59.94 30.50 40.94
C SER A 12 59.87 29.00 41.25
N GLN A 13 60.42 28.20 40.32
CA GLN A 13 60.96 26.82 40.43
C GLN A 13 60.05 25.58 40.22
N ASN A 14 60.02 25.19 38.93
CA ASN A 14 60.16 23.85 38.31
C ASN A 14 61.06 22.82 39.06
N PRO A 15 61.24 21.57 38.57
CA PRO A 15 60.31 20.58 37.98
C PRO A 15 60.56 19.17 38.57
N HIS A 16 59.75 18.15 38.27
CA HIS A 16 60.25 16.77 38.35
C HIS A 16 59.82 15.89 37.17
N ILE A 17 60.84 15.21 36.68
CA ILE A 17 61.01 14.46 35.44
C ILE A 17 60.34 13.09 35.52
N SER A 18 59.85 12.64 34.37
CA SER A 18 59.32 11.30 34.06
C SER A 18 60.31 10.16 34.42
N PRO A 19 59.90 8.88 34.37
CA PRO A 19 60.16 8.15 33.13
C PRO A 19 59.16 7.03 32.76
N LEU A 20 59.00 6.85 31.44
CA LEU A 20 58.65 5.57 30.81
C LEU A 20 59.66 4.47 31.18
N PRO A 21 59.25 3.20 31.25
CA PRO A 21 59.71 2.22 30.24
C PRO A 21 58.63 1.13 29.98
N LYS A 22 58.66 0.23 29.00
CA LYS A 22 59.55 -0.16 27.90
C LYS A 22 58.72 -1.11 27.00
N ASN A 23 58.94 -1.02 25.69
CA ASN A 23 58.59 -2.06 24.72
C ASN A 23 59.23 -3.42 25.07
N ARG A 24 58.52 -4.52 24.80
CA ARG A 24 59.13 -5.76 24.32
C ARG A 24 58.17 -6.48 23.36
N PRO A 25 58.56 -6.68 22.09
CA PRO A 25 57.90 -7.59 21.17
C PRO A 25 58.56 -8.97 21.23
N SER A 26 57.78 -10.04 21.00
CA SER A 26 58.31 -11.37 20.72
C SER A 26 57.42 -12.07 19.69
N HIS A 27 57.85 -11.92 18.44
CA HIS A 27 58.00 -12.89 17.34
C HIS A 27 56.98 -14.04 17.07
N PRO A 28 56.92 -14.46 15.79
CA PRO A 28 55.78 -15.10 15.14
C PRO A 28 55.88 -16.62 15.16
N ASP A 29 54.75 -17.29 14.93
CA ASP A 29 54.76 -18.66 14.45
C ASP A 29 54.10 -18.78 13.07
N LEU A 30 54.68 -19.71 12.33
CA LEU A 30 54.69 -19.90 10.90
C LEU A 30 53.34 -20.24 10.24
N ALA A 31 53.30 -19.86 8.96
CA ALA A 31 52.49 -20.42 7.88
C ALA A 31 52.41 -21.96 7.90
N THR A 32 51.30 -22.59 7.48
CA THR A 32 51.08 -22.85 6.05
C THR A 32 49.63 -23.24 5.71
N PRO A 33 49.23 -23.12 4.43
CA PRO A 33 47.86 -23.08 3.96
C PRO A 33 47.38 -24.41 3.35
N GLN A 34 46.07 -24.67 3.38
CA GLN A 34 45.43 -25.50 2.35
C GLN A 34 44.34 -24.70 1.63
N GLN A 35 44.84 -24.05 0.59
CA GLN A 35 44.25 -23.82 -0.73
C GLN A 35 42.75 -24.08 -0.89
N ALA A 36 42.07 -22.98 -1.17
CA ALA A 36 40.97 -22.91 -2.10
C ALA A 36 41.30 -23.64 -3.42
N SER A 37 40.38 -24.46 -3.91
CA SER A 37 40.22 -24.69 -5.33
C SER A 37 38.82 -24.23 -5.74
N ASN A 38 38.82 -23.07 -6.35
CA ASN A 38 37.71 -22.51 -7.11
C ASN A 38 37.72 -23.11 -8.52
N LEU A 39 36.51 -23.21 -9.09
CA LEU A 39 36.23 -23.03 -10.53
C LEU A 39 36.86 -24.02 -11.52
N ALA A 40 36.07 -25.02 -11.92
CA ALA A 40 35.89 -25.37 -13.33
C ALA A 40 34.78 -26.41 -13.49
N LYS A 41 33.61 -26.01 -14.00
CA LYS A 41 32.78 -26.85 -14.89
C LYS A 41 31.78 -25.97 -15.63
N THR A 42 32.35 -25.28 -16.59
CA THR A 42 31.65 -24.63 -17.69
C THR A 42 30.98 -25.70 -18.56
N LEU A 43 29.77 -25.36 -19.00
CA LEU A 43 28.93 -25.97 -20.01
C LEU A 43 29.69 -26.77 -21.09
N ARG A 44 29.10 -27.90 -21.51
CA ARG A 44 28.80 -28.15 -22.93
C ARG A 44 27.93 -29.40 -23.16
N ARG A 45 26.91 -29.18 -24.02
CA ARG A 45 26.27 -30.10 -24.96
C ARG A 45 25.22 -31.08 -24.42
N SER A 46 23.98 -30.59 -24.38
CA SER A 46 22.80 -31.43 -24.66
C SER A 46 22.34 -31.17 -26.10
N THR A 47 22.40 -32.21 -26.91
CA THR A 47 22.00 -32.28 -28.32
C THR A 47 20.47 -32.33 -28.45
N MET A 48 19.87 -31.30 -29.03
CA MET A 48 18.50 -31.33 -29.57
C MET A 48 18.54 -31.73 -31.04
N LEU A 49 17.86 -32.81 -31.42
CA LEU A 49 17.46 -33.08 -32.80
C LEU A 49 16.15 -33.87 -32.82
N ILE A 50 15.00 -33.19 -32.92
CA ILE A 50 13.74 -33.83 -33.38
C ILE A 50 12.99 -32.90 -34.35
N ARG A 51 13.18 -33.25 -35.63
CA ARG A 51 12.30 -33.19 -36.81
C ARG A 51 10.99 -32.39 -36.75
N ARG A 52 10.80 -31.49 -37.72
CA ARG A 52 9.51 -31.25 -38.41
C ARG A 52 9.74 -30.92 -39.89
N PRO A 53 9.11 -31.63 -40.86
CA PRO A 53 9.17 -31.26 -42.27
C PRO A 53 8.06 -30.26 -42.64
N LEU A 54 8.39 -29.32 -43.52
CA LEU A 54 7.44 -28.50 -44.26
C LEU A 54 6.68 -29.37 -45.26
N GLN A 55 5.35 -29.26 -45.29
CA GLN A 55 4.54 -29.66 -46.44
C GLN A 55 3.58 -28.53 -46.81
N THR A 56 3.85 -28.02 -48.01
CA THR A 56 3.01 -27.18 -48.86
C THR A 56 1.75 -27.93 -49.27
N LEU A 57 0.56 -27.32 -49.12
CA LEU A 57 -0.61 -27.70 -49.90
C LEU A 57 -1.41 -26.48 -50.34
N THR A 58 -1.74 -26.52 -51.62
CA THR A 58 -2.38 -25.56 -52.51
C THR A 58 -3.92 -25.64 -52.45
N LEU A 59 -4.57 -24.48 -52.54
CA LEU A 59 -5.92 -24.10 -53.07
C LEU A 59 -6.79 -25.18 -53.75
N PRO A 60 -8.15 -25.09 -53.74
CA PRO A 60 -8.87 -23.98 -54.40
C PRO A 60 -10.24 -23.52 -53.83
N LEU A 61 -10.63 -22.37 -54.40
CA LEU A 61 -11.91 -21.66 -54.36
C LEU A 61 -13.16 -22.53 -54.49
N LEU A 62 -14.19 -22.21 -53.69
CA LEU A 62 -15.58 -22.46 -54.08
C LEU A 62 -16.48 -21.29 -53.70
N ARG A 63 -16.84 -20.56 -54.74
CA ARG A 63 -17.76 -19.43 -54.80
C ARG A 63 -19.19 -19.98 -54.72
N ARG A 64 -20.00 -19.54 -53.76
CA ARG A 64 -21.46 -19.63 -53.84
C ARG A 64 -22.08 -18.28 -53.51
N HIS A 65 -22.90 -17.83 -54.44
CA HIS A 65 -23.75 -16.65 -54.42
C HIS A 65 -25.08 -16.95 -53.71
N PHE A 66 -25.97 -15.96 -53.71
CA PHE A 66 -27.32 -15.85 -53.11
C PHE A 66 -27.30 -15.27 -51.69
N SER A 67 -28.08 -14.25 -51.33
CA SER A 67 -28.94 -13.30 -52.05
C SER A 67 -29.18 -12.15 -51.05
N ALA A 68 -29.33 -10.93 -51.54
CA ALA A 68 -29.56 -9.75 -50.72
C ALA A 68 -30.89 -9.82 -49.95
N ALA A 69 -30.85 -9.44 -48.68
CA ALA A 69 -32.00 -8.90 -47.96
C ALA A 69 -31.52 -7.80 -46.99
N THR A 70 -32.23 -6.69 -47.06
CA THR A 70 -31.94 -5.34 -46.61
C THR A 70 -32.06 -5.19 -45.09
N VAL A 71 -30.98 -4.72 -44.45
CA VAL A 71 -30.90 -3.53 -43.58
C VAL A 71 -32.15 -3.16 -42.75
N GLU A 72 -32.05 -3.29 -41.43
CA GLU A 72 -32.13 -2.17 -40.48
C GLU A 72 -31.74 -2.65 -39.08
N ALA A 73 -30.49 -2.39 -38.70
CA ALA A 73 -30.07 -2.40 -37.30
C ALA A 73 -29.44 -1.03 -37.06
N PHE A 74 -30.11 -0.21 -36.26
CA PHE A 74 -29.61 1.06 -35.75
C PHE A 74 -28.35 0.79 -34.91
N VAL A 75 -27.19 0.85 -35.55
CA VAL A 75 -25.89 0.95 -34.91
C VAL A 75 -25.50 2.41 -34.93
N SER A 76 -25.52 3.04 -33.76
CA SER A 76 -24.81 4.30 -33.55
C SER A 76 -23.30 4.00 -33.56
N PRO A 77 -22.48 4.79 -34.28
CA PRO A 77 -21.04 4.56 -34.37
C PRO A 77 -20.31 5.16 -33.16
N ASP A 78 -19.05 4.77 -33.00
CA ASP A 78 -18.09 5.14 -31.95
C ASP A 78 -18.24 4.50 -30.58
N GLN A 79 -17.73 3.26 -30.48
CA GLN A 79 -16.55 3.03 -29.61
C GLN A 79 -15.87 1.73 -30.04
N ALA A 80 -14.79 1.88 -30.80
CA ALA A 80 -13.80 0.84 -30.98
C ALA A 80 -13.15 0.55 -29.61
N THR A 81 -13.46 -0.60 -29.02
CA THR A 81 -12.73 -1.09 -27.85
C THR A 81 -11.38 -1.62 -28.31
N ASP A 82 -10.38 -0.75 -28.31
CA ASP A 82 -8.97 -1.15 -28.32
C ASP A 82 -8.67 -1.97 -27.05
N PRO A 83 -7.98 -3.11 -27.12
CA PRO A 83 -7.71 -3.96 -25.95
C PRO A 83 -6.56 -3.42 -25.06
N LEU A 84 -6.14 -2.16 -25.22
CA LEU A 84 -4.97 -1.57 -24.55
C LEU A 84 -5.17 -0.13 -24.02
N SER A 85 -6.40 0.32 -23.75
CA SER A 85 -6.65 1.67 -23.22
C SER A 85 -7.58 1.70 -21.99
N PRO A 86 -7.10 2.16 -20.82
CA PRO A 86 -7.95 2.73 -19.77
C PRO A 86 -8.11 4.26 -20.03
N PRO A 87 -9.07 4.94 -19.38
CA PRO A 87 -9.15 4.93 -17.94
C PRO A 87 -10.33 4.09 -17.47
N TYR A 88 -10.04 3.25 -16.49
CA TYR A 88 -11.06 2.81 -15.57
C TYR A 88 -11.68 4.08 -14.94
N ASP A 89 -12.82 4.52 -15.46
CA ASP A 89 -13.56 5.68 -14.95
C ASP A 89 -14.63 5.27 -13.93
N TYR A 90 -14.86 6.12 -12.91
CA TYR A 90 -15.89 5.88 -11.91
C TYR A 90 -17.29 5.98 -12.54
N LEU A 91 -17.98 4.83 -12.65
CA LEU A 91 -19.38 4.77 -13.08
C LEU A 91 -20.29 5.70 -12.25
N PRO A 92 -21.32 6.30 -12.88
CA PRO A 92 -22.28 7.15 -12.19
C PRO A 92 -23.02 6.36 -11.09
N GLY A 93 -23.19 6.98 -9.92
CA GLY A 93 -23.86 6.36 -8.77
C GLY A 93 -22.94 5.58 -7.81
N HIS A 94 -21.65 5.41 -8.13
CA HIS A 94 -20.68 4.84 -7.18
C HIS A 94 -19.98 5.92 -6.34
N PRO A 95 -19.62 5.60 -5.08
CA PRO A 95 -19.00 6.57 -4.19
C PRO A 95 -17.61 6.94 -4.70
N ARG A 96 -17.32 8.25 -4.72
CA ARG A 96 -16.04 8.82 -5.14
C ARG A 96 -15.25 9.33 -3.93
N PRO A 97 -13.92 9.24 -3.93
CA PRO A 97 -13.13 9.79 -2.83
C PRO A 97 -13.33 11.31 -2.69
N ASP A 98 -13.74 11.78 -1.52
CA ASP A 98 -13.95 13.22 -1.26
C ASP A 98 -12.71 14.06 -1.55
N ALA A 99 -12.84 15.16 -2.30
CA ALA A 99 -11.71 16.05 -2.60
C ALA A 99 -11.08 16.67 -1.33
N LYS A 100 -11.88 16.88 -0.27
CA LYS A 100 -11.46 17.51 0.99
C LYS A 100 -10.28 16.80 1.67
N HIS A 101 -10.23 15.48 1.59
CA HIS A 101 -9.19 14.66 2.23
C HIS A 101 -8.11 14.19 1.23
N ASN A 102 -8.05 14.78 0.04
CA ASN A 102 -6.99 14.53 -0.94
C ASN A 102 -5.74 15.34 -0.55
N GLU A 103 -5.19 15.03 0.61
CA GLU A 103 -3.99 15.69 1.12
C GLU A 103 -2.72 15.00 0.61
N VAL A 104 -1.69 15.81 0.36
CA VAL A 104 -0.34 15.32 0.06
C VAL A 104 0.37 15.01 1.38
N ILE A 105 0.81 13.76 1.54
CA ILE A 105 1.59 13.33 2.69
C ILE A 105 3.05 13.71 2.47
N LEU A 106 3.61 14.50 3.39
CA LEU A 106 5.01 14.89 3.33
C LEU A 106 5.88 13.93 4.13
N ALA A 107 6.96 13.47 3.51
CA ALA A 107 7.88 12.50 4.05
C ALA A 107 9.34 12.94 3.92
N VAL A 108 10.18 12.45 4.82
CA VAL A 108 11.64 12.63 4.81
C VAL A 108 12.30 11.24 4.81
N PRO A 109 13.33 10.97 3.99
CA PRO A 109 13.99 9.67 3.99
C PRO A 109 14.70 9.41 5.31
N ARG A 110 14.76 8.14 5.70
CA ARG A 110 15.49 7.68 6.88
C ARG A 110 16.67 6.82 6.48
N ALA A 111 17.82 7.04 7.11
CA ALA A 111 19.02 6.25 6.89
C ALA A 111 18.93 4.84 7.49
N SER A 112 18.30 4.68 8.66
CA SER A 112 18.31 3.42 9.40
C SER A 112 16.94 3.03 9.99
N SER A 113 16.75 1.73 10.14
CA SER A 113 15.60 1.13 10.84
C SER A 113 16.02 0.62 12.22
N GLY A 114 15.07 0.56 13.16
CA GLY A 114 15.30 -0.03 14.48
C GLY A 114 14.44 0.60 15.58
N ARG A 115 14.41 -0.04 16.75
CA ARG A 115 13.60 0.40 17.91
C ARG A 115 14.00 1.79 18.40
N HIS A 116 15.30 2.01 18.62
CA HIS A 116 15.82 3.29 19.14
C HIS A 116 15.60 4.45 18.17
N VAL A 117 15.87 4.23 16.87
CA VAL A 117 15.65 5.23 15.82
C VAL A 117 14.17 5.58 15.72
N ALA A 118 13.28 4.58 15.71
CA ALA A 118 11.83 4.80 15.70
C ALA A 118 11.35 5.58 16.95
N ALA A 119 11.90 5.30 18.12
CA ALA A 119 11.57 6.04 19.34
C ALA A 119 12.04 7.51 19.26
N LYS A 120 13.25 7.76 18.73
CA LYS A 120 13.77 9.13 18.52
C LYS A 120 12.90 9.92 17.55
N GLU A 121 12.47 9.30 16.45
CA GLU A 121 11.57 9.93 15.48
C GLU A 121 10.22 10.31 16.09
N ARG A 122 9.62 9.42 16.90
CA ARG A 122 8.36 9.73 17.60
C ARG A 122 8.51 10.86 18.60
N LYS A 123 9.61 10.89 19.37
CA LYS A 123 9.93 12.02 20.25
C LYS A 123 10.07 13.35 19.49
N ALA A 124 10.52 13.30 18.23
CA ALA A 124 10.59 14.45 17.34
C ALA A 124 9.27 14.77 16.61
N GLY A 125 8.14 14.14 16.98
CA GLY A 125 6.83 14.38 16.37
C GLY A 125 6.66 13.77 14.97
N ARG A 126 7.49 12.78 14.61
CA ARG A 126 7.42 12.07 13.32
C ARG A 126 7.07 10.60 13.51
N VAL A 127 6.36 10.03 12.55
CA VAL A 127 6.01 8.62 12.52
C VAL A 127 6.94 7.90 11.56
N PRO A 128 7.69 6.89 12.03
CA PRO A 128 8.47 6.05 11.13
C PRO A 128 7.53 5.29 10.21
N ALA A 129 7.81 5.31 8.91
CA ALA A 129 7.05 4.60 7.90
C ALA A 129 7.96 3.92 6.85
N ILE A 130 7.37 3.06 6.03
CA ILE A 130 8.06 2.40 4.91
C ILE A 130 7.24 2.54 3.65
N VAL A 131 7.92 2.66 2.51
CA VAL A 131 7.31 2.60 1.18
C VAL A 131 7.98 1.45 0.43
N PHE A 132 7.20 0.57 -0.16
CA PHE A 132 7.70 -0.54 -0.99
C PHE A 132 6.84 -0.68 -2.24
N GLU A 133 7.39 -1.28 -3.29
CA GLU A 133 6.67 -1.61 -4.51
C GLU A 133 6.01 -2.98 -4.42
N GLN A 134 4.93 -3.17 -5.16
CA GLN A 134 4.30 -4.47 -5.27
C GLN A 134 4.73 -5.09 -6.61
N GLU A 135 5.78 -5.91 -6.60
CA GLU A 135 6.24 -6.57 -7.83
C GLU A 135 5.38 -7.82 -8.11
N ASN A 136 5.07 -8.63 -7.08
CA ASN A 136 4.29 -9.86 -7.21
C ASN A 136 3.39 -10.19 -6.00
N GLY A 137 2.77 -9.17 -5.38
CA GLY A 137 1.66 -9.41 -4.47
C GLY A 137 1.99 -9.78 -3.02
N GLN A 138 3.25 -10.08 -2.66
CA GLN A 138 3.68 -10.37 -1.27
C GLN A 138 5.11 -9.92 -0.94
N GLU A 139 6.07 -9.98 -1.87
CA GLU A 139 7.41 -9.43 -1.70
C GLU A 139 7.59 -8.19 -2.58
N GLY A 140 8.09 -7.12 -1.96
CA GLY A 140 8.24 -5.84 -2.60
C GLY A 140 9.69 -5.45 -2.75
N GLY A 141 10.13 -5.28 -3.99
CA GLY A 141 11.36 -4.58 -4.34
C GLY A 141 11.32 -3.09 -3.95
N ASN A 142 12.49 -2.45 -4.03
CA ASN A 142 12.66 -1.00 -3.85
C ASN A 142 12.03 -0.43 -2.55
N LYS A 143 12.44 -0.99 -1.40
CA LYS A 143 12.02 -0.51 -0.09
C LYS A 143 12.74 0.77 0.29
N ARG A 144 11.97 1.82 0.60
CA ARG A 144 12.48 3.09 1.15
C ARG A 144 11.96 3.31 2.56
N LEU A 145 12.88 3.60 3.47
CA LEU A 145 12.53 4.01 4.83
C LEU A 145 12.24 5.52 4.82
N ILE A 146 11.09 5.90 5.37
CA ILE A 146 10.66 7.29 5.42
C ILE A 146 10.14 7.65 6.82
N SER A 147 10.09 8.93 7.12
CA SER A 147 9.42 9.50 8.28
C SER A 147 8.37 10.48 7.80
N VAL A 148 7.14 10.36 8.33
CA VAL A 148 6.03 11.26 8.03
C VAL A 148 5.67 12.10 9.26
N ARG A 149 5.01 13.24 9.08
CA ARG A 149 4.59 14.08 10.22
C ARG A 149 3.45 13.42 11.00
N ALA A 150 3.60 13.29 12.33
CA ALA A 150 2.60 12.61 13.16
C ALA A 150 1.25 13.33 13.18
N ASN A 151 1.28 14.65 13.31
CA ASN A 151 0.06 15.47 13.37
C ASN A 151 -0.80 15.34 12.10
N GLN A 152 -0.16 15.23 10.93
CA GLN A 152 -0.88 15.06 9.67
C GLN A 152 -1.58 13.70 9.62
N ILE A 153 -0.85 12.62 9.90
CA ILE A 153 -1.45 11.28 9.87
C ILE A 153 -2.53 11.15 10.92
N ARG A 154 -2.31 11.66 12.14
CA ARG A 154 -3.30 11.61 13.21
C ARG A 154 -4.62 12.25 12.76
N LYS A 155 -4.57 13.47 12.21
CA LYS A 155 -5.77 14.13 11.65
C LYS A 155 -6.46 13.28 10.59
N LEU A 156 -5.70 12.71 9.65
CA LEU A 156 -6.28 11.87 8.59
C LEU A 156 -6.96 10.61 9.16
N VAL A 157 -6.33 9.94 10.13
CA VAL A 157 -6.87 8.74 10.76
C VAL A 157 -8.08 9.06 11.62
N ASP A 158 -8.07 10.17 12.36
CA ASP A 158 -9.17 10.60 13.22
C ASP A 158 -10.41 11.03 12.40
N HIS A 159 -10.20 11.74 11.27
CA HIS A 159 -11.29 12.22 10.42
C HIS A 159 -11.87 11.15 9.50
N LEU A 160 -11.03 10.32 8.86
CA LEU A 160 -11.49 9.27 7.95
C LEU A 160 -11.87 8.00 8.71
N GLY A 161 -11.25 7.75 9.86
CA GLY A 161 -11.28 6.45 10.51
C GLY A 161 -10.27 5.46 9.92
N ARG A 162 -9.94 4.43 10.69
CA ARG A 162 -8.88 3.47 10.35
C ARG A 162 -9.13 2.71 9.05
N SER A 163 -10.34 2.22 8.81
CA SER A 163 -10.64 1.40 7.62
C SER A 163 -10.61 2.23 6.34
N PHE A 164 -11.20 3.43 6.36
CA PHE A 164 -11.22 4.34 5.22
C PHE A 164 -9.84 4.91 4.90
N PHE A 165 -9.01 5.14 5.92
CA PHE A 165 -7.62 5.54 5.71
C PHE A 165 -6.83 4.45 4.94
N LEU A 166 -7.10 3.17 5.20
CA LEU A 166 -6.41 2.05 4.54
C LEU A 166 -6.94 1.74 3.13
N SER A 167 -8.19 2.11 2.82
CA SER A 167 -8.76 1.92 1.48
C SER A 167 -8.46 3.06 0.52
N ARG A 168 -7.97 4.21 1.01
CA ARG A 168 -7.79 5.43 0.21
C ARG A 168 -6.37 5.61 -0.31
N LEU A 169 -6.25 6.10 -1.56
CA LEU A 169 -4.97 6.51 -2.14
C LEU A 169 -4.58 7.93 -1.73
N PHE A 170 -3.30 8.13 -1.49
CA PHE A 170 -2.70 9.42 -1.15
C PHE A 170 -1.49 9.71 -2.05
N SER A 171 -1.20 10.99 -2.24
CA SER A 171 0.04 11.42 -2.89
C SER A 171 1.12 11.60 -1.83
N LEU A 172 2.24 10.89 -1.96
CA LEU A 172 3.38 10.96 -1.06
C LEU A 172 4.53 11.72 -1.72
N GLN A 173 5.03 12.74 -1.06
CA GLN A 173 6.22 13.48 -1.48
C GLN A 173 7.36 13.27 -0.49
N VAL A 174 8.49 12.79 -0.99
CA VAL A 174 9.72 12.57 -0.22
C VAL A 174 10.67 13.73 -0.46
N TRP A 175 10.98 14.48 0.60
CA TRP A 175 11.86 15.65 0.61
C TRP A 175 13.21 15.31 1.24
N SER A 176 14.31 15.91 0.78
CA SER A 176 15.65 15.59 1.26
C SER A 176 15.92 15.98 2.72
N GLU A 177 15.49 17.17 3.13
CA GLU A 177 15.80 17.71 4.45
C GLU A 177 14.58 17.70 5.38
N HIS A 178 13.78 18.76 5.31
CA HIS A 178 12.60 18.96 6.12
C HIS A 178 11.41 18.92 5.19
N ALA A 179 10.32 18.27 5.61
CA ALA A 179 9.11 18.18 4.82
C ALA A 179 8.70 19.58 4.29
N GLY A 180 8.70 19.79 2.97
CA GLY A 180 8.34 21.06 2.33
C GLY A 180 9.44 22.14 2.27
N GLN A 181 10.64 21.87 2.76
CA GLN A 181 11.82 22.76 2.69
C GLN A 181 13.01 21.90 2.26
N GLY A 182 13.32 21.91 0.96
CA GLY A 182 14.40 21.12 0.36
C GLY A 182 14.11 20.73 -1.07
N GLU A 183 14.88 19.78 -1.59
CA GLU A 183 14.68 19.22 -2.93
C GLU A 183 13.69 18.05 -2.87
N LEU A 184 12.79 17.99 -3.85
CA LEU A 184 11.84 16.90 -4.01
C LEU A 184 12.57 15.69 -4.61
N ILE A 185 12.75 14.64 -3.82
CA ILE A 185 13.42 13.40 -4.26
C ILE A 185 12.46 12.54 -5.08
N GLU A 186 11.24 12.35 -4.58
CA GLU A 186 10.29 11.38 -5.15
C GLU A 186 8.85 11.85 -4.89
N SER A 187 7.99 11.78 -5.89
CA SER A 187 6.54 11.98 -5.76
C SER A 187 5.81 10.76 -6.31
N VAL A 188 5.07 10.07 -5.46
CA VAL A 188 4.41 8.79 -5.82
C VAL A 188 3.02 8.69 -5.20
N ARG A 189 2.09 8.07 -5.92
CA ARG A 189 0.81 7.63 -5.36
C ARG A 189 1.01 6.40 -4.49
N VAL A 190 0.51 6.44 -3.26
CA VAL A 190 0.66 5.37 -2.29
C VAL A 190 -0.68 4.95 -1.68
N LEU A 191 -0.77 3.66 -1.36
CA LEU A 191 -1.85 3.08 -0.58
C LEU A 191 -1.33 2.75 0.84
N PRO A 192 -1.96 3.26 1.91
CA PRO A 192 -1.66 2.81 3.26
C PRO A 192 -2.12 1.37 3.46
N ARG A 193 -1.17 0.44 3.64
CA ARG A 193 -1.48 -0.98 3.82
C ARG A 193 -1.81 -1.32 5.27
N LYS A 194 -1.12 -0.67 6.22
CA LYS A 194 -1.32 -0.92 7.65
C LYS A 194 -0.91 0.31 8.45
N VAL A 195 -1.72 0.61 9.46
CA VAL A 195 -1.41 1.60 10.50
C VAL A 195 -1.38 0.91 11.85
N HIS A 196 -0.35 1.19 12.62
CA HIS A 196 -0.23 0.79 14.02
C HIS A 196 -0.48 2.02 14.89
N LEU A 197 -1.50 1.95 15.73
CA LEU A 197 -1.84 2.99 16.69
C LEU A 197 -1.44 2.55 18.10
N HIS A 198 -1.14 3.50 18.96
CA HIS A 198 -0.93 3.27 20.38
C HIS A 198 -2.27 3.00 21.07
N ALA A 199 -2.39 1.91 21.83
CA ALA A 199 -3.68 1.42 22.34
C ALA A 199 -4.39 2.37 23.33
N GLY A 200 -3.66 3.26 24.00
CA GLY A 200 -4.25 4.19 24.98
C GLY A 200 -4.34 5.65 24.52
N THR A 201 -3.56 6.06 23.52
CA THR A 201 -3.48 7.47 23.08
C THR A 201 -3.87 7.66 21.62
N ASP A 202 -4.14 6.56 20.90
CA ASP A 202 -4.39 6.50 19.47
C ASP A 202 -3.32 7.18 18.59
N GLU A 203 -2.11 7.37 19.14
CA GLU A 203 -1.02 7.97 18.39
C GLU A 203 -0.47 6.99 17.34
N PRO A 204 -0.24 7.44 16.09
CA PRO A 204 0.33 6.59 15.05
C PRO A 204 1.79 6.22 15.39
N LEU A 205 2.03 4.92 15.60
CA LEU A 205 3.34 4.36 15.92
C LEU A 205 4.15 4.01 14.68
N ASN A 206 3.50 3.44 13.66
CA ASN A 206 4.14 3.01 12.42
C ASN A 206 3.11 2.91 11.30
N ILE A 207 3.52 3.24 10.08
CA ILE A 207 2.67 3.14 8.89
C ILE A 207 3.44 2.43 7.78
N THR A 208 2.73 1.55 7.09
CA THR A 208 3.25 0.84 5.94
C THR A 208 2.51 1.33 4.70
N PHE A 209 3.24 1.94 3.78
CA PHE A 209 2.74 2.40 2.48
C PHE A 209 3.20 1.47 1.37
N MET A 210 2.34 1.31 0.36
CA MET A 210 2.59 0.54 -0.84
C MET A 210 2.49 1.47 -2.05
N ARG A 211 3.46 1.45 -2.97
CA ARG A 211 3.36 2.24 -4.21
C ARG A 211 2.22 1.72 -5.08
N ALA A 212 1.44 2.63 -5.64
CA ALA A 212 0.26 2.35 -6.44
C ALA A 212 0.35 3.09 -7.80
N PRO A 213 1.15 2.58 -8.76
CA PRO A 213 1.14 3.10 -10.12
C PRO A 213 -0.21 2.82 -10.79
N SER A 214 -0.60 3.61 -11.79
CA SER A 214 -1.93 3.50 -12.44
C SER A 214 -2.23 2.12 -13.02
N SER A 215 -1.19 1.45 -13.53
CA SER A 215 -1.32 0.10 -14.10
C SER A 215 -1.36 -1.03 -13.08
N ALA A 216 -1.14 -0.77 -11.78
CA ALA A 216 -1.08 -1.83 -10.78
C ALA A 216 -2.46 -2.31 -10.32
N LEU A 217 -2.56 -3.61 -10.10
CA LEU A 217 -3.68 -4.24 -9.40
C LEU A 217 -3.39 -4.33 -7.90
N LEU A 218 -4.22 -3.68 -7.10
CA LEU A 218 -4.06 -3.55 -5.65
C LEU A 218 -5.03 -4.49 -4.93
N LYS A 219 -4.53 -5.17 -3.89
CA LYS A 219 -5.37 -5.95 -2.98
C LYS A 219 -5.79 -5.05 -1.83
N ILE A 220 -7.04 -4.58 -1.83
CA ILE A 220 -7.52 -3.56 -0.88
C ILE A 220 -8.65 -4.13 -0.03
N ASP A 221 -8.66 -3.72 1.25
CA ASP A 221 -9.75 -4.01 2.18
C ASP A 221 -10.66 -2.77 2.18
N VAL A 222 -11.78 -2.83 1.47
CA VAL A 222 -12.71 -1.70 1.30
C VAL A 222 -13.76 -1.74 2.42
N PRO A 223 -13.99 -0.62 3.14
CA PRO A 223 -15.02 -0.56 4.17
C PRO A 223 -16.43 -0.65 3.60
N LEU A 224 -17.33 -1.27 4.36
CA LEU A 224 -18.75 -1.39 4.05
C LEU A 224 -19.53 -0.35 4.84
N MET A 225 -20.37 0.42 4.15
CA MET A 225 -21.30 1.40 4.71
C MET A 225 -22.70 0.85 4.63
N PHE A 226 -23.33 0.62 5.78
CA PHE A 226 -24.70 0.14 5.84
C PHE A 226 -25.65 1.34 5.78
N ILE A 227 -26.64 1.26 4.88
CA ILE A 227 -27.66 2.28 4.68
C ILE A 227 -29.05 1.64 4.81
N GLY A 228 -30.06 2.45 5.14
CA GLY A 228 -31.44 1.99 5.22
C GLY A 228 -31.77 1.15 6.46
N GLU A 229 -30.98 1.27 7.54
CA GLU A 229 -31.25 0.59 8.81
C GLU A 229 -32.67 0.90 9.34
N ASP A 230 -33.06 2.17 9.33
CA ASP A 230 -34.37 2.63 9.83
C ASP A 230 -35.57 2.13 9.00
N ALA A 231 -35.36 1.92 7.70
CA ALA A 231 -36.41 1.48 6.77
C ALA A 231 -36.60 -0.04 6.80
N SER A 232 -35.62 -0.79 7.32
CA SER A 232 -35.60 -2.24 7.22
C SER A 232 -36.78 -2.91 7.97
N PRO A 233 -37.55 -3.80 7.32
CA PRO A 233 -38.66 -4.48 7.96
C PRO A 233 -38.18 -5.38 9.11
N GLY A 234 -36.98 -5.97 8.99
CA GLY A 234 -36.37 -6.79 10.02
C GLY A 234 -36.17 -6.04 11.34
N LEU A 235 -35.57 -4.84 11.28
CA LEU A 235 -35.33 -4.02 12.47
C LEU A 235 -36.64 -3.50 13.07
N ARG A 236 -37.60 -3.10 12.23
CA ARG A 236 -38.94 -2.66 12.68
C ARG A 236 -39.74 -3.75 13.39
N LYS A 237 -39.53 -5.02 13.03
CA LYS A 237 -40.10 -6.20 13.71
C LYS A 237 -39.37 -6.57 15.01
N GLY A 238 -38.38 -5.79 15.44
CA GLY A 238 -37.63 -6.02 16.67
C GLY A 238 -36.50 -7.05 16.54
N ALA A 239 -35.98 -7.27 15.33
CA ALA A 239 -34.78 -8.09 15.14
C ALA A 239 -33.49 -7.32 15.43
N TYR A 240 -32.43 -8.05 15.74
CA TYR A 240 -31.12 -7.45 15.99
C TYR A 240 -30.28 -7.46 14.71
N PHE A 241 -29.75 -6.29 14.35
CA PHE A 241 -28.75 -6.15 13.29
C PHE A 241 -27.40 -6.69 13.77
N ASN A 242 -26.88 -7.70 13.09
CA ASN A 242 -25.56 -8.25 13.40
C ASN A 242 -24.62 -8.11 12.19
N THR A 243 -23.58 -7.30 12.38
CA THR A 243 -22.53 -7.06 11.39
C THR A 243 -21.41 -8.11 11.54
N ILE A 244 -21.34 -9.07 10.61
CA ILE A 244 -20.31 -10.11 10.60
C ILE A 244 -19.01 -9.55 10.02
N LYS A 245 -19.10 -8.72 8.98
CA LYS A 245 -17.95 -8.08 8.33
C LYS A 245 -18.19 -6.60 8.10
N ARG A 246 -17.17 -5.80 8.40
CA ARG A 246 -17.13 -4.34 8.14
C ARG A 246 -16.28 -3.97 6.93
N THR A 247 -15.54 -4.92 6.39
CA THR A 247 -14.63 -4.72 5.25
C THR A 247 -14.68 -5.91 4.32
N ALA A 248 -14.60 -5.66 3.01
CA ALA A 248 -14.51 -6.67 1.96
C ALA A 248 -13.19 -6.55 1.20
N LYS A 249 -12.55 -7.69 0.91
CA LYS A 249 -11.26 -7.71 0.20
C LYS A 249 -11.48 -7.86 -1.29
N TYR A 250 -11.03 -6.86 -2.04
CA TYR A 250 -11.09 -6.83 -3.49
C TYR A 250 -9.70 -6.69 -4.10
N LEU A 251 -9.56 -7.21 -5.31
CA LEU A 251 -8.50 -6.86 -6.24
C LEU A 251 -9.06 -5.79 -7.16
N CYS A 252 -8.50 -4.58 -7.11
CA CYS A 252 -8.94 -3.45 -7.90
C CYS A 252 -7.76 -2.81 -8.64
N PRO A 253 -7.99 -2.20 -9.83
CA PRO A 253 -7.01 -1.31 -10.42
C PRO A 253 -6.81 -0.08 -9.53
N ALA A 254 -5.61 0.52 -9.56
CA ALA A 254 -5.29 1.70 -8.77
C ALA A 254 -6.14 2.93 -9.12
N ASP A 255 -6.73 2.99 -10.31
CA ASP A 255 -7.48 4.18 -10.75
C ASP A 255 -8.95 4.18 -10.29
N ILE A 256 -9.59 3.01 -10.06
CA ILE A 256 -10.94 2.89 -9.48
C ILE A 256 -10.84 2.23 -8.12
N VAL A 257 -10.28 2.94 -7.14
CA VAL A 257 -10.36 2.51 -5.75
C VAL A 257 -11.59 3.16 -5.12
N PRO A 258 -12.66 2.40 -4.78
CA PRO A 258 -13.81 2.97 -4.09
C PRO A 258 -13.44 3.31 -2.64
N PRO A 259 -13.90 4.46 -2.11
CA PRO A 259 -13.66 4.82 -0.72
C PRO A 259 -14.42 3.88 0.24
N TYR A 260 -15.64 3.48 -0.12
CA TYR A 260 -16.50 2.55 0.60
C TYR A 260 -17.46 1.84 -0.38
N ILE A 261 -18.14 0.81 0.11
CA ILE A 261 -19.21 0.11 -0.63
C ILE A 261 -20.50 0.24 0.17
N GLU A 262 -21.56 0.72 -0.46
CA GLU A 262 -22.88 0.84 0.15
C GLU A 262 -23.58 -0.52 0.19
N VAL A 263 -24.13 -0.84 1.35
CA VAL A 263 -24.89 -2.07 1.62
C VAL A 263 -26.29 -1.64 2.04
N ASP A 264 -27.25 -1.89 1.16
CA ASP A 264 -28.65 -1.54 1.40
C ASP A 264 -29.33 -2.62 2.28
N LEU A 265 -29.85 -2.18 3.41
CA LEU A 265 -30.56 -3.02 4.38
C LEU A 265 -32.09 -2.86 4.30
N SER A 266 -32.59 -1.94 3.47
CA SER A 266 -34.00 -1.53 3.45
C SER A 266 -34.96 -2.67 3.10
N GLU A 267 -34.51 -3.65 2.31
CA GLU A 267 -35.32 -4.77 1.85
C GLU A 267 -35.17 -6.04 2.72
N LEU A 268 -34.29 -6.02 3.73
CA LEU A 268 -33.89 -7.22 4.46
C LEU A 268 -34.82 -7.52 5.64
N ASP A 269 -35.39 -8.73 5.67
CA ASP A 269 -36.31 -9.20 6.71
C ASP A 269 -35.61 -10.07 7.79
N VAL A 270 -36.33 -10.38 8.87
CA VAL A 270 -35.85 -11.21 9.98
C VAL A 270 -35.40 -12.59 9.48
N GLY A 271 -34.23 -13.04 9.90
CA GLY A 271 -33.65 -14.32 9.52
C GLY A 271 -32.95 -14.34 8.15
N GLN A 272 -33.02 -13.24 7.39
CA GLN A 272 -32.28 -13.10 6.14
C GLN A 272 -30.84 -12.64 6.39
N LYS A 273 -29.97 -12.96 5.43
CA LYS A 273 -28.54 -12.62 5.43
C LYS A 273 -28.13 -12.06 4.08
N LEU A 274 -27.25 -11.05 4.09
CA LEU A 274 -26.61 -10.55 2.88
C LEU A 274 -25.24 -11.21 2.70
N LEU A 275 -24.96 -11.63 1.47
CA LEU A 275 -23.73 -12.30 1.08
C LEU A 275 -22.81 -11.35 0.31
N MET A 276 -21.54 -11.72 0.16
CA MET A 276 -20.58 -10.91 -0.60
C MET A 276 -20.95 -10.72 -2.07
N ARG A 277 -21.65 -11.68 -2.67
CA ARG A 277 -22.16 -11.58 -4.04
C ARG A 277 -23.25 -10.53 -4.23
N ASP A 278 -23.97 -10.17 -3.18
CA ASP A 278 -25.11 -9.25 -3.28
C ASP A 278 -24.65 -7.77 -3.22
N LEU A 279 -23.35 -7.53 -3.07
CA LEU A 279 -22.76 -6.19 -3.05
C LEU A 279 -22.76 -5.54 -4.44
N LYS A 280 -23.29 -4.31 -4.50
CA LYS A 280 -23.26 -3.46 -5.70
C LYS A 280 -21.86 -2.86 -5.86
N VAL A 281 -21.01 -3.52 -6.65
CA VAL A 281 -19.63 -3.09 -6.93
C VAL A 281 -19.37 -2.89 -8.42
N HIS A 282 -18.37 -2.08 -8.74
CA HIS A 282 -17.93 -1.87 -10.12
C HIS A 282 -17.40 -3.20 -10.73
N PRO A 283 -17.67 -3.51 -12.01
CA PRO A 283 -17.29 -4.78 -12.63
C PRO A 283 -15.77 -5.03 -12.66
N ALA A 284 -14.96 -3.98 -12.62
CA ALA A 284 -13.49 -4.09 -12.54
C ALA A 284 -12.97 -4.62 -11.19
N LEU A 285 -13.79 -4.63 -10.13
CA LEU A 285 -13.40 -5.12 -8.82
C LEU A 285 -13.61 -6.62 -8.73
N LYS A 286 -12.54 -7.38 -8.54
CA LYS A 286 -12.60 -8.83 -8.37
C LYS A 286 -12.58 -9.21 -6.89
N LEU A 287 -13.60 -9.94 -6.45
CA LEU A 287 -13.67 -10.49 -5.09
C LEU A 287 -12.54 -11.50 -4.84
N LEU A 288 -11.83 -11.39 -3.71
CA LEU A 288 -10.77 -12.34 -3.33
C LEU A 288 -11.24 -13.49 -2.44
N HIS A 289 -12.36 -13.32 -1.74
CA HIS A 289 -12.94 -14.35 -0.87
C HIS A 289 -14.06 -15.10 -1.60
N SER A 290 -14.63 -16.11 -0.94
CA SER A 290 -15.80 -16.80 -1.46
C SER A 290 -17.02 -15.86 -1.53
N PRO A 291 -17.81 -15.93 -2.61
CA PRO A 291 -19.00 -15.09 -2.79
C PRO A 291 -20.11 -15.38 -1.77
N ASP A 292 -20.15 -16.60 -1.23
CA ASP A 292 -21.18 -17.07 -0.30
C ASP A 292 -20.92 -16.69 1.16
N GLN A 293 -19.89 -15.90 1.43
CA GLN A 293 -19.59 -15.46 2.77
C GLN A 293 -20.59 -14.39 3.23
N PRO A 294 -21.23 -14.54 4.41
CA PRO A 294 -22.18 -13.56 4.90
C PRO A 294 -21.48 -12.30 5.42
N ILE A 295 -22.08 -11.15 5.16
CA ILE A 295 -21.62 -9.82 5.58
C ILE A 295 -22.37 -9.37 6.81
N CYS A 296 -23.70 -9.51 6.79
CA CYS A 296 -24.58 -9.16 7.90
C CYS A 296 -25.82 -10.04 7.88
N ASN A 297 -26.50 -10.12 9.02
CA ASN A 297 -27.77 -10.80 9.15
C ASN A 297 -28.67 -10.09 10.17
N PHE A 298 -29.97 -10.28 10.04
CA PHE A 298 -30.95 -9.93 11.06
C PHE A 298 -31.31 -11.19 11.84
N THR A 299 -31.03 -11.19 13.14
CA THR A 299 -31.27 -12.37 13.99
C THR A 299 -32.17 -12.04 15.16
N GLY A 300 -33.01 -13.01 15.52
CA GLY A 300 -33.96 -12.90 16.62
C GLY A 300 -35.14 -11.99 16.31
N SER A 301 -36.18 -12.11 17.11
CA SER A 301 -37.22 -11.09 17.26
C SER A 301 -37.49 -11.00 18.76
N ARG A 302 -37.57 -9.79 19.29
CA ARG A 302 -38.18 -9.62 20.62
C ARG A 302 -39.66 -9.94 20.45
N SER A 303 -40.12 -11.04 21.05
CA SER A 303 -41.56 -11.33 21.08
C SER A 303 -42.26 -10.13 21.74
N PRO A 304 -43.33 -9.58 21.13
CA PRO A 304 -44.20 -8.70 21.88
C PRO A 304 -44.86 -9.56 22.97
N GLU A 305 -44.55 -9.25 24.23
CA GLU A 305 -45.36 -9.71 25.38
C GLU A 305 -46.78 -9.11 25.29
#